data_AF-A0A7K3Y3G0-F1
#
_entry.id   AF-A0A7K3Y3G0-F1
#
_cell.length_a   1.000
_cell.length_b   1.000
_cell.length_c   1.000
_cell.angle_alpha   90.00
_cell.angle_beta   90.00
_cell.angle_gamma   90.00
#
_symmetry.space_group_name_H-M   'P 1'
#
loop_
_entity.id
_entity.type
_entity.pdbx_description
1 polymer ?
#
loop_
_entity_poly.entity_id
_entity_poly.type
_entity_poly.pdbx_seq_one_letter_code
_entity_poly.pdbx_strand_id
1 'polypeptide(L)'
;MFEIEHRLEEKGVARKDIIASAMELYVPHGIGPEEAVIRLDEKISRAFEDPNVASLLLGAILLEEELYWRRKNSEIADDPVFLLSDEIIGMAIAEVIGGTYARFEFTRYDQKKPGLLGKLGPFLDDAVAWLIAGCTSRLYSESV
;
A
#
# COMPACT_ATOMS: atom_id res chain seq x y z
N MET A 1 -4.13 2.77 -16.39
CA MET A 1 -3.40 1.54 -16.78
C MET A 1 -3.82 0.40 -15.87
N PHE A 2 -4.03 -0.83 -16.38
CA PHE A 2 -4.64 -2.03 -15.73
C PHE A 2 -5.91 -1.82 -14.87
N GLU A 3 -6.45 -0.59 -14.81
CA GLU A 3 -7.63 -0.20 -14.04
C GLU A 3 -7.47 -0.50 -12.53
N ILE A 4 -6.25 -0.36 -12.00
CA ILE A 4 -5.93 -0.75 -10.61
C ILE A 4 -6.79 -0.02 -9.58
N GLU A 5 -6.98 1.30 -9.74
CA GLU A 5 -7.84 2.08 -8.84
C GLU A 5 -9.25 1.49 -8.80
N HIS A 6 -9.85 1.23 -9.96
CA HIS A 6 -11.18 0.64 -10.05
C HIS A 6 -11.24 -0.77 -9.44
N ARG A 7 -10.24 -1.61 -9.70
CA ARG A 7 -10.15 -2.96 -9.13
C ARG A 7 -10.02 -2.94 -7.61
N LEU A 8 -9.21 -2.04 -7.06
CA LEU A 8 -9.10 -1.84 -5.61
C LEU A 8 -10.43 -1.36 -5.02
N GLU A 9 -11.09 -0.41 -5.69
CA GLU A 9 -12.43 0.07 -5.28
C GLU A 9 -13.48 -1.04 -5.27
N GLU A 10 -13.51 -1.93 -6.27
CA GLU A 10 -14.39 -3.11 -6.30
C GLU A 10 -14.17 -4.04 -5.10
N LYS A 11 -12.98 -4.00 -4.50
CA LYS A 11 -12.61 -4.76 -3.29
C LYS A 11 -12.77 -3.95 -2.00
N GLY A 12 -13.34 -2.74 -2.06
CA GLY A 12 -13.55 -1.89 -0.90
C GLY A 12 -12.31 -1.08 -0.47
N VAL A 13 -11.30 -0.97 -1.33
CA VAL A 13 -10.07 -0.20 -1.09
C VAL A 13 -10.12 1.09 -1.93
N ALA A 14 -10.80 2.12 -1.42
CA ALA A 14 -10.85 3.40 -2.10
C ALA A 14 -9.60 4.25 -1.84
N ARG A 15 -9.13 5.00 -2.85
CA ARG A 15 -7.93 5.84 -2.72
C ARG A 15 -7.98 6.82 -1.55
N LYS A 16 -9.15 7.41 -1.28
CA LYS A 16 -9.36 8.29 -0.11
C LYS A 16 -9.06 7.60 1.22
N ASP A 17 -9.35 6.30 1.33
CA ASP A 17 -9.13 5.53 2.54
C ASP A 17 -7.64 5.20 2.67
N ILE A 18 -6.95 4.91 1.55
CA ILE A 18 -5.48 4.73 1.51
C ILE A 18 -4.79 5.99 2.04
N ILE A 19 -5.23 7.17 1.57
CA ILE A 19 -4.69 8.46 2.03
C ILE A 19 -4.99 8.68 3.51
N ALA A 20 -6.20 8.37 3.97
CA ALA A 20 -6.55 8.49 5.38
C ALA A 20 -5.66 7.61 6.27
N SER A 21 -5.45 6.34 5.89
CA SER A 21 -4.50 5.42 6.54
C SER A 21 -3.08 5.96 6.55
N ALA A 22 -2.61 6.56 5.46
CA ALA A 22 -1.29 7.20 5.40
C ALA A 22 -1.19 8.36 6.40
N MET A 23 -2.22 9.22 6.43
CA MET A 23 -2.22 10.43 7.25
C MET A 23 -2.32 10.17 8.75
N GLU A 24 -2.88 9.04 9.19
CA GLU A 24 -2.86 8.63 10.61
C GLU A 24 -1.44 8.54 11.18
N LEU A 25 -0.47 8.21 10.32
CA LEU A 25 0.94 8.09 10.68
C LEU A 25 1.80 9.16 10.00
N TYR A 26 1.21 10.20 9.44
CA TYR A 26 1.99 11.30 8.87
C TYR A 26 2.73 12.08 9.98
N VAL A 27 3.98 12.48 9.71
CA VAL A 27 4.78 13.34 10.60
C VAL A 27 5.15 14.59 9.81
N PRO A 28 4.60 15.77 10.16
CA PRO A 28 4.91 17.00 9.46
C PRO A 28 6.41 17.30 9.43
N HIS A 29 6.96 17.48 8.22
CA HIS A 29 8.34 17.88 8.00
C HIS A 29 8.44 18.70 6.72
N GLY A 30 8.62 20.02 6.83
CA GLY A 30 8.65 20.95 5.70
C GLY A 30 7.30 21.20 5.02
N ILE A 31 6.33 20.30 5.18
CA ILE A 31 4.98 20.36 4.60
C ILE A 31 3.93 20.14 5.69
N GLY A 32 2.83 20.90 5.62
CA GLY A 32 1.68 20.77 6.52
C GLY A 32 0.74 19.62 6.11
N PRO A 33 -0.12 19.10 7.02
CA PRO A 33 -1.00 17.97 6.75
C PRO A 33 -1.93 18.14 5.53
N GLU A 34 -2.47 19.34 5.30
CA GLU A 34 -3.38 19.59 4.17
C GLU A 34 -2.67 19.48 2.82
N GLU A 35 -1.48 20.07 2.69
CA GLU A 35 -0.65 19.97 1.50
C GLU A 35 -0.12 18.53 1.30
N ALA A 36 0.18 17.83 2.40
CA ALA A 36 0.60 16.43 2.35
C ALA A 36 -0.48 15.52 1.76
N VAL A 37 -1.76 15.73 2.11
CA VAL A 37 -2.89 14.99 1.52
C VAL A 37 -2.92 15.15 0.00
N ILE A 38 -2.82 16.38 -0.49
CA ILE A 38 -2.87 16.69 -1.93
C ILE A 38 -1.71 15.99 -2.66
N ARG A 39 -0.49 16.13 -2.13
CA ARG A 39 0.70 15.53 -2.76
C ARG A 39 0.70 14.00 -2.68
N LEU A 40 0.17 13.42 -1.59
CA LEU A 40 0.01 11.96 -1.49
C LEU A 40 -1.02 11.45 -2.49
N ASP A 41 -2.13 12.16 -2.66
CA ASP A 41 -3.15 11.81 -3.65
C ASP A 41 -2.56 11.75 -5.05
N GLU A 42 -1.81 12.78 -5.46
CA GLU A 42 -1.10 12.81 -6.74
C GLU A 42 -0.09 11.66 -6.89
N LYS A 43 0.66 11.35 -5.83
CA LYS A 43 1.66 10.27 -5.86
C LYS A 43 1.03 8.89 -5.97
N ILE A 44 -0.03 8.62 -5.22
CA ILE A 44 -0.77 7.36 -5.31
C ILE A 44 -1.41 7.22 -6.69
N SER A 45 -2.02 8.29 -7.21
CA SER A 45 -2.56 8.30 -8.56
C SER A 45 -1.50 7.97 -9.62
N ARG A 46 -0.31 8.57 -9.54
CA ARG A 46 0.82 8.24 -10.43
C ARG A 46 1.33 6.82 -10.24
N ALA A 47 1.36 6.32 -9.01
CA ALA A 47 1.77 4.95 -8.72
C ALA A 47 0.82 3.93 -9.36
N PHE A 48 -0.49 4.19 -9.38
CA PHE A 48 -1.45 3.36 -10.12
C PHE A 48 -1.26 3.38 -11.64
N GLU A 49 -0.57 4.40 -12.18
CA GLU A 49 -0.23 4.53 -13.60
C GLU A 49 1.17 4.00 -13.97
N ASP A 50 2.01 3.60 -12.99
CA ASP A 50 3.31 2.98 -13.26
C ASP A 50 3.16 1.47 -13.52
N PRO A 51 3.59 0.93 -14.69
CA PRO A 51 3.36 -0.47 -15.09
C PRO A 51 3.94 -1.50 -14.13
N ASN A 52 5.03 -1.18 -13.44
CA ASN A 52 5.64 -2.09 -12.47
C ASN A 52 4.82 -2.10 -11.18
N VAL A 53 4.44 -0.93 -10.66
CA VAL A 53 3.59 -0.85 -9.46
C VAL A 53 2.23 -1.49 -9.71
N ALA A 54 1.59 -1.16 -10.83
CA ALA A 54 0.26 -1.66 -11.14
C ALA A 54 0.24 -3.17 -11.38
N SER A 55 1.27 -3.75 -12.01
CA SER A 55 1.34 -5.21 -12.19
C SER A 55 1.57 -5.95 -10.87
N LEU A 56 2.35 -5.39 -9.95
CA LEU A 56 2.52 -5.92 -8.59
C LEU A 56 1.22 -5.83 -7.78
N LEU A 57 0.52 -4.69 -7.82
CA LEU A 57 -0.79 -4.52 -7.19
C LEU A 57 -1.83 -5.48 -7.78
N LEU A 58 -1.84 -5.69 -9.10
CA LEU A 58 -2.71 -6.70 -9.72
C LEU A 58 -2.39 -8.11 -9.19
N GLY A 59 -1.11 -8.44 -9.05
CA GLY A 59 -0.67 -9.70 -8.46
C GLY A 59 -1.22 -9.89 -7.04
N ALA A 60 -1.07 -8.88 -6.18
CA ALA A 60 -1.62 -8.90 -4.82
C ALA A 60 -3.15 -9.08 -4.82
N ILE A 61 -3.89 -8.34 -5.65
CA ILE A 61 -5.35 -8.46 -5.75
C ILE A 61 -5.77 -9.89 -6.15
N LEU A 62 -5.10 -10.49 -7.14
CA LEU A 62 -5.44 -11.82 -7.63
C LEU A 62 -5.10 -12.91 -6.61
N LEU A 63 -3.97 -12.77 -5.90
CA LEU A 63 -3.55 -13.70 -4.86
C LEU A 63 -4.48 -13.63 -3.65
N GLU A 64 -4.84 -12.42 -3.21
CA GLU A 64 -5.83 -12.18 -2.17
C GLU A 64 -7.18 -12.85 -2.51
N GLU A 65 -7.66 -12.64 -3.73
CA GLU A 65 -8.94 -13.18 -4.16
C GLU A 65 -8.94 -14.72 -4.16
N GLU A 66 -7.90 -15.33 -4.71
CA GLU A 66 -7.84 -16.80 -4.88
C GLU A 66 -7.45 -17.54 -3.60
N LEU A 67 -6.57 -16.96 -2.78
CA LEU A 67 -6.01 -17.62 -1.61
C LEU A 67 -6.77 -17.25 -0.33
N TYR A 68 -7.41 -16.08 -0.25
CA TYR A 68 -8.14 -15.64 0.93
C TYR A 68 -9.66 -15.58 0.67
N TRP A 69 -10.17 -14.66 -0.15
CA TRP A 69 -11.62 -14.42 -0.23
C TRP A 69 -12.45 -15.58 -0.78
N ARG A 70 -11.94 -16.32 -1.78
CA ARG A 70 -12.66 -17.48 -2.35
C ARG A 70 -12.55 -18.75 -1.48
N ARG A 71 -11.73 -18.74 -0.45
CA ARG A 71 -11.47 -19.91 0.41
C ARG A 71 -12.13 -19.75 1.77
N LYS A 72 -13.09 -20.63 2.08
CA LYS A 72 -13.79 -20.63 3.38
C LYS A 72 -12.86 -20.85 4.57
N ASN A 73 -11.82 -21.67 4.40
CA ASN A 73 -10.81 -21.96 5.41
C ASN A 73 -9.42 -21.70 4.80
N SER A 74 -9.16 -20.44 4.46
CA SER A 74 -7.88 -20.06 3.90
C SER A 74 -6.73 -20.39 4.87
N GLU A 75 -5.69 -21.02 4.37
CA GLU A 75 -4.46 -21.35 5.12
C GLU A 75 -3.66 -20.10 5.50
N ILE A 76 -3.97 -18.97 4.86
CA ILE A 76 -3.31 -17.69 5.07
C ILE A 76 -4.18 -16.69 5.86
N ALA A 77 -5.37 -17.09 6.31
CA ALA A 77 -6.34 -16.17 6.92
C ALA A 77 -5.80 -15.39 8.14
N ASP A 78 -4.87 -16.00 8.87
CA ASP A 78 -4.26 -15.43 10.08
C ASP A 78 -2.91 -14.75 9.80
N ASP A 79 -2.60 -14.43 8.54
CA ASP A 79 -1.37 -13.75 8.14
C ASP A 79 -0.10 -14.45 8.71
N PRO A 80 0.14 -15.71 8.29
CA PRO A 80 1.13 -16.53 8.95
C PRO A 80 2.55 -16.07 8.60
N VAL A 81 3.43 -16.02 9.60
CA VAL A 81 4.85 -15.58 9.48
C VAL A 81 5.67 -16.26 8.36
N PHE A 82 5.26 -17.44 7.88
CA PHE A 82 5.94 -18.13 6.78
C PHE A 82 5.51 -17.66 5.38
N LEU A 83 4.39 -16.94 5.27
CA LEU A 83 3.98 -16.26 4.05
C LEU A 83 4.86 -15.02 3.92
N LEU A 84 5.79 -15.07 2.99
CA LEU A 84 6.71 -13.97 2.72
C LEU A 84 6.46 -13.37 1.34
N SER A 85 5.54 -13.93 0.57
CA SER A 85 5.28 -13.51 -0.81
C SER A 85 4.50 -12.21 -0.90
N ASP A 86 3.57 -11.99 0.02
CA ASP A 86 2.91 -10.72 0.31
C ASP A 86 3.93 -9.62 0.60
N GLU A 87 4.85 -9.88 1.53
CA GLU A 87 5.93 -8.96 1.91
C GLU A 87 6.88 -8.66 0.75
N ILE A 88 7.26 -9.68 -0.03
CA ILE A 88 8.12 -9.50 -1.20
C ILE A 88 7.44 -8.64 -2.28
N ILE A 89 6.14 -8.86 -2.53
CA ILE A 89 5.37 -8.05 -3.48
C ILE A 89 5.30 -6.60 -2.99
N GLY A 90 4.96 -6.41 -1.72
CA GLY A 90 4.91 -5.11 -1.11
C GLY A 90 6.26 -4.37 -1.17
N MET A 91 7.34 -5.00 -0.74
CA MET A 91 8.68 -4.42 -0.80
C MET A 91 9.05 -3.99 -2.23
N ALA A 92 8.70 -4.79 -3.25
CA ALA A 92 8.92 -4.42 -4.64
C ALA A 92 8.11 -3.16 -5.04
N ILE A 93 6.85 -3.05 -4.61
CA ILE A 93 6.01 -1.85 -4.85
C ILE A 93 6.69 -0.60 -4.26
N ALA A 94 7.09 -0.67 -2.99
CA ALA A 94 7.67 0.46 -2.30
C ALA A 94 9.02 0.89 -2.89
N GLU A 95 9.85 -0.06 -3.31
CA GLU A 95 11.15 0.21 -3.93
C GLU A 95 11.03 0.84 -5.31
N VAL A 96 10.07 0.41 -6.12
CA VAL A 96 9.80 1.05 -7.41
C VAL A 96 9.45 2.53 -7.22
N ILE A 97 8.68 2.86 -6.17
CA ILE A 97 8.21 4.23 -5.92
C ILE A 97 9.26 5.09 -5.21
N GLY A 98 9.76 4.63 -4.06
CA GLY A 98 10.55 5.41 -3.12
C GLY A 98 12.01 4.93 -2.96
N GLY A 99 12.42 3.91 -3.72
CA GLY A 99 13.76 3.32 -3.62
C GLY A 99 14.02 2.67 -2.25
N THR A 100 15.30 2.47 -1.92
CA THR A 100 15.71 1.79 -0.68
C THR A 100 15.20 2.46 0.60
N TYR A 101 14.98 3.79 0.58
CA TYR A 101 14.49 4.51 1.76
C TYR A 101 13.05 4.14 2.15
N ALA A 102 12.24 3.69 1.19
CA ALA A 102 10.86 3.28 1.47
C ALA A 102 10.75 2.09 2.43
N ARG A 103 11.80 1.26 2.53
CA ARG A 103 11.86 0.14 3.49
C ARG A 103 11.75 0.58 4.95
N PHE A 104 12.22 1.78 5.29
CA PHE A 104 12.16 2.29 6.67
C PHE A 104 10.78 2.81 7.04
N GLU A 105 10.03 3.33 6.07
CA GLU A 105 8.65 3.78 6.27
C GLU A 105 7.71 2.60 6.48
N PHE A 106 7.94 1.47 5.78
CA PHE A 106 7.07 0.30 5.85
C PHE A 106 6.90 -0.26 7.25
N THR A 107 8.00 -0.46 7.98
CA THR A 107 7.96 -1.01 9.35
C THR A 107 6.99 -0.24 10.24
N ARG A 108 6.76 1.04 9.95
CA ARG A 108 5.80 1.86 10.68
C ARG A 108 4.34 1.55 10.31
N TYR A 109 4.04 1.36 9.03
CA TYR A 109 2.67 1.14 8.54
C TYR A 109 2.22 -0.30 8.76
N ASP A 110 3.08 -1.28 8.51
CA ASP A 110 2.77 -2.69 8.75
C ASP A 110 2.57 -2.99 10.24
N GLN A 111 3.48 -2.56 11.12
CA GLN A 111 3.32 -2.84 12.55
C GLN A 111 2.05 -2.20 13.17
N LYS A 112 1.58 -1.08 12.61
CA LYS A 112 0.45 -0.33 13.18
C LYS A 112 -0.88 -0.59 12.47
N LYS A 113 -0.85 -1.10 11.23
CA LYS A 113 -1.99 -1.32 10.33
C LYS A 113 -3.10 -0.23 10.46
N PRO A 114 -2.79 1.07 10.27
CA PRO A 114 -3.75 2.17 10.45
C PRO A 114 -4.93 2.12 9.47
N GLY A 115 -6.08 2.63 9.91
CA GLY A 115 -7.28 2.79 9.09
C GLY A 115 -7.76 1.51 8.41
N LEU A 116 -7.70 1.49 7.08
CA LEU A 116 -8.15 0.35 6.26
C LEU A 116 -7.22 -0.86 6.35
N LEU A 117 -5.93 -0.67 6.63
CA LEU A 117 -4.92 -1.74 6.59
C LEU A 117 -5.26 -2.88 7.54
N GLY A 118 -5.75 -2.58 8.75
CA GLY A 118 -6.19 -3.60 9.71
C GLY A 118 -7.48 -4.35 9.33
N LYS A 119 -8.03 -4.14 8.13
CA LYS A 119 -9.26 -4.79 7.64
C LYS A 119 -9.04 -5.60 6.36
N LEU A 120 -7.90 -5.44 5.71
CA LEU A 120 -7.56 -6.21 4.51
C LEU A 120 -7.02 -7.58 4.92
N GLY A 121 -7.01 -8.52 3.97
CA GLY A 121 -6.28 -9.77 4.16
C GLY A 121 -4.83 -9.65 3.66
N PRO A 122 -4.07 -10.76 3.78
CA PRO A 122 -2.61 -10.74 3.88
C PRO A 122 -1.87 -10.16 2.68
N PHE A 123 -2.41 -10.29 1.46
CA PHE A 123 -1.72 -9.74 0.29
C PHE A 123 -2.02 -8.25 0.11
N LEU A 124 -3.23 -7.82 0.47
CA LEU A 124 -3.65 -6.45 0.23
C LEU A 124 -3.27 -5.50 1.36
N ASP A 125 -3.25 -5.93 2.63
CA ASP A 125 -2.74 -5.07 3.70
C ASP A 125 -1.27 -4.71 3.45
N ASP A 126 -0.43 -5.69 3.13
CA ASP A 126 0.97 -5.45 2.79
C ASP A 126 1.11 -4.61 1.53
N ALA A 127 0.49 -5.00 0.42
CA ALA A 127 0.65 -4.26 -0.84
C ALA A 127 0.22 -2.79 -0.70
N VAL A 128 -0.84 -2.50 0.06
CA VAL A 128 -1.30 -1.12 0.32
C VAL A 128 -0.41 -0.41 1.36
N ALA A 129 0.06 -1.09 2.41
CA ALA A 129 0.98 -0.52 3.40
C ALA A 129 2.31 -0.11 2.74
N TRP A 130 2.84 -0.97 1.88
CA TRP A 130 4.05 -0.73 1.11
C TRP A 130 3.87 0.35 0.02
N LEU A 131 2.70 0.42 -0.64
CA LEU A 131 2.34 1.53 -1.52
C LEU A 131 2.40 2.86 -0.76
N ILE A 132 1.78 2.92 0.42
CA ILE A 132 1.82 4.11 1.30
C ILE A 132 3.26 4.46 1.65
N ALA A 133 4.05 3.48 2.12
CA ALA A 133 5.45 3.69 2.49
C ALA A 133 6.31 4.22 1.33
N GLY A 134 6.09 3.71 0.11
CA GLY A 134 6.73 4.22 -1.11
C GLY A 134 6.37 5.68 -1.36
N CYS A 135 5.08 6.01 -1.34
CA CYS A 135 4.59 7.36 -1.58
C CYS A 135 5.01 8.36 -0.49
N THR A 136 4.99 7.99 0.80
CA THR A 136 5.40 8.86 1.91
C THR A 136 6.91 9.07 1.92
N SER A 137 7.71 8.03 1.68
CA SER A 137 9.17 8.15 1.50
C SER A 137 9.51 9.14 0.39
N ARG A 138 8.82 9.01 -0.76
CA ARG A 138 8.99 9.92 -1.89
C ARG A 138 8.54 11.34 -1.56
N LEU A 139 7.45 11.50 -0.81
CA LEU A 139 6.99 12.80 -0.33
C LEU A 139 8.05 13.46 0.54
N TYR A 140 8.53 12.80 1.60
CA TYR A 140 9.53 13.37 2.49
C TYR A 140 10.82 13.74 1.76
N SER A 141 11.28 12.89 0.82
CA SER A 141 12.49 13.13 0.05
C SER A 141 12.41 14.38 -0.86
N GLU A 142 11.21 14.74 -1.31
CA GLU A 142 10.97 15.91 -2.16
C GLU A 142 10.54 17.16 -1.37
N SER A 143 10.41 17.03 -0.04
CA SER A 143 9.95 18.07 0.88
C SER A 143 11.09 18.78 1.63
N VAL A 144 12.34 18.42 1.31
CA VAL A 144 13.57 18.97 1.89
C VAL A 144 14.07 20.16 1.08
#